data_AF-A0A9E8Q791-F1
#
_entry.id   AF-A0A9E8Q791-F1
#
_cell.length_a   1.000
_cell.length_b   1.000
_cell.length_c   1.000
_cell.angle_alpha   90.00
_cell.angle_beta   90.00
_cell.angle_gamma   90.00
#
_symmetry.space_group_name_H-M   'P 1'
#
loop_
_entity.id
_entity.type
_entity.pdbx_description
1 polymer ?
#
loop_
_entity_poly.entity_id
_entity_poly.type
_entity_poly.pdbx_seq_one_letter_code
_entity_poly.pdbx_strand_id
1 'polypeptide(L)'
;MNSPATLTRTRPYDTAGGWNERRVHADGVSYWRDGELHRADGDAVIRDDRREAWLFGVQLETPDHDLRDPLSFAGQTKSGRLIWHDQRGAIRATTVINAAGVSETRWFDADGEPEEHWRGNYHVRRVLGTGEVRYYKQPEGSKPILHRVDGPAVEDAANVVRSVWCVDGARVEGPLELLIKHTVRAEQAMQHGRPIVRLPLTDAQKGRLRITVISHPDTDLASDIAIAFPDEYHAALQAIQEV
;
A
#
# COMPACT_ATOMS: atom_id res chain seq x y z
N MET A 1 35.77 -23.54 29.96
CA MET A 1 36.41 -22.31 29.45
C MET A 1 35.98 -22.15 28.01
N ASN A 2 34.96 -21.32 27.74
CA ASN A 2 34.51 -21.07 26.37
C ASN A 2 35.49 -20.12 25.71
N SER A 3 36.16 -20.60 24.66
CA SER A 3 36.98 -19.77 23.78
C SER A 3 36.12 -18.62 23.23
N PRO A 4 36.61 -17.37 23.24
CA PRO A 4 35.90 -16.28 22.57
C PRO A 4 35.93 -16.54 21.06
N ALA A 5 34.75 -16.51 20.43
CA ALA A 5 34.64 -16.57 18.98
C ALA A 5 35.43 -15.41 18.36
N THR A 6 36.50 -15.75 17.64
CA THR A 6 37.38 -14.81 16.96
C THR A 6 36.61 -14.07 15.87
N LEU A 7 36.27 -12.80 16.13
CA LEU A 7 35.72 -11.86 15.14
C LEU A 7 36.83 -11.48 14.14
N THR A 8 36.91 -12.20 13.02
CA THR A 8 37.85 -11.91 11.92
C THR A 8 37.45 -10.62 11.20
N ARG A 9 38.30 -9.59 11.28
CA ARG A 9 38.10 -8.25 10.68
C ARG A 9 38.43 -8.29 9.17
N THR A 10 37.47 -7.95 8.30
CA THR A 10 37.73 -7.70 6.87
C THR A 10 36.91 -6.49 6.39
N ARG A 11 37.64 -5.42 6.00
CA ARG A 11 37.23 -4.11 5.45
C ARG A 11 36.36 -3.21 6.38
N PRO A 12 36.86 -2.03 6.82
CA PRO A 12 36.18 -1.20 7.83
C PRO A 12 35.00 -0.38 7.27
N TYR A 13 34.87 -0.25 5.96
CA TYR A 13 33.75 0.42 5.32
C TYR A 13 33.50 -0.21 3.95
N ASP A 14 32.27 -0.68 3.73
CA ASP A 14 31.81 -1.08 2.42
C ASP A 14 31.21 0.13 1.70
N THR A 15 31.86 0.55 0.61
CA THR A 15 31.43 1.72 -0.15
C THR A 15 30.16 1.51 -0.96
N ALA A 16 29.83 0.26 -1.30
CA ALA A 16 28.64 -0.05 -2.08
C ALA A 16 27.40 -0.09 -1.16
N GLY A 17 27.51 -0.82 -0.05
CA GLY A 17 26.46 -0.96 0.94
C GLY A 17 26.43 0.12 2.02
N GLY A 18 27.46 0.97 2.10
CA GLY A 18 27.51 2.12 3.01
C GLY A 18 27.65 1.76 4.50
N TRP A 19 27.99 0.52 4.84
CA TRP A 19 28.08 -0.01 6.21
C TRP A 19 29.53 -0.16 6.69
N ASN A 20 29.76 -0.08 8.00
CA ASN A 20 31.08 -0.26 8.65
C ASN A 20 31.14 -1.44 9.64
N GLU A 21 30.02 -2.12 9.89
CA GLU A 21 29.97 -3.26 10.78
C GLU A 21 29.07 -4.36 10.20
N ARG A 22 29.59 -5.60 10.18
CA ARG A 22 28.84 -6.81 9.83
C ARG A 22 28.79 -7.71 11.05
N ARG A 23 27.59 -8.04 11.52
CA ARG A 23 27.35 -8.96 12.64
C ARG A 23 26.92 -10.32 12.10
N VAL A 24 27.59 -11.38 12.53
CA VAL A 24 27.27 -12.76 12.18
C VAL A 24 26.57 -13.42 13.37
N HIS A 25 25.49 -14.13 13.08
CA HIS A 25 24.61 -14.78 14.04
C HIS A 25 24.42 -16.24 13.63
N ALA A 26 23.83 -17.06 14.49
CA ALA A 26 23.62 -18.48 14.21
C ALA A 26 22.68 -18.72 13.01
N ASP A 27 21.73 -17.81 12.81
CA ASP A 27 20.62 -17.81 11.85
C ASP A 27 20.82 -16.82 10.69
N GLY A 28 22.01 -16.20 10.56
CA GLY A 28 22.33 -15.31 9.45
C GLY A 28 23.18 -14.09 9.79
N VAL A 29 22.94 -12.96 9.13
CA VAL A 29 23.79 -11.76 9.20
C VAL A 29 23.00 -10.47 9.35
N SER A 30 23.64 -9.43 9.88
CA SER A 30 23.15 -8.06 9.78
C SER A 30 24.26 -7.04 9.51
N TYR A 31 23.90 -5.95 8.84
CA TYR A 31 24.79 -4.88 8.39
C TYR A 31 24.42 -3.56 9.04
N TRP A 32 25.45 -2.84 9.48
CA TRP A 32 25.32 -1.67 10.35
C TRP A 32 26.24 -0.55 9.89
N ARG A 33 25.76 0.68 10.05
CA ARG A 33 26.51 1.91 9.88
C ARG A 33 26.44 2.69 11.17
N ASP A 34 27.59 2.92 11.80
CA ASP A 34 27.70 3.77 12.98
C ASP A 34 26.77 3.36 14.15
N GLY A 35 26.53 2.04 14.28
CA GLY A 35 25.67 1.47 15.33
C GLY A 35 24.19 1.33 14.96
N GLU A 36 23.77 1.77 13.77
CA GLU A 36 22.40 1.65 13.26
C GLU A 36 22.30 0.65 12.09
N LEU A 37 21.17 -0.04 11.95
CA LEU A 37 20.95 -0.94 10.80
C LEU A 37 20.99 -0.15 9.49
N HIS A 38 21.81 -0.60 8.55
CA HIS A 38 22.02 0.09 7.30
C HIS A 38 22.62 -0.84 6.25
N ARG A 39 22.01 -0.85 5.06
CA ARG A 39 22.65 -1.36 3.86
C ARG A 39 22.03 -0.75 2.60
N ALA A 40 22.83 -0.08 1.79
CA ALA A 40 22.40 0.60 0.58
C ALA A 40 22.37 -0.29 -0.68
N ASP A 41 23.01 -1.46 -0.66
CA ASP A 41 23.13 -2.37 -1.81
C ASP A 41 22.34 -3.68 -1.63
N GLY A 42 21.40 -3.72 -0.69
CA GLY A 42 20.52 -4.86 -0.44
C GLY A 42 20.01 -4.92 1.00
N ASP A 43 19.38 -6.03 1.37
CA ASP A 43 18.82 -6.24 2.72
C ASP A 43 19.89 -6.09 3.82
N ALA A 44 19.59 -5.27 4.83
CA ALA A 44 20.47 -5.07 5.98
C ALA A 44 20.36 -6.19 7.02
N VAL A 45 19.24 -6.90 7.05
CA VAL A 45 19.04 -8.12 7.87
C VAL A 45 18.71 -9.26 6.93
N ILE A 46 19.49 -10.34 7.00
CA ILE A 46 19.27 -11.57 6.24
C ILE A 46 19.37 -12.73 7.22
N ARG A 47 18.22 -13.26 7.62
CA ARG A 47 18.05 -14.43 8.50
C ARG A 47 17.24 -15.51 7.79
N ASP A 48 17.30 -16.75 8.29
CA ASP A 48 16.68 -17.94 7.71
C ASP A 48 15.30 -17.71 7.07
N ASP A 49 14.41 -16.98 7.73
CA ASP A 49 13.04 -16.71 7.30
C ASP A 49 12.73 -15.21 7.10
N ARG A 50 13.70 -14.32 7.31
CA ARG A 50 13.45 -12.88 7.41
C ARG A 50 14.51 -12.07 6.67
N ARG A 51 14.01 -11.18 5.80
CA ARG A 51 14.79 -10.18 5.09
C ARG A 51 14.23 -8.81 5.39
N GLU A 52 15.10 -7.88 5.75
CA GLU A 52 14.69 -6.51 6.04
C GLU A 52 15.65 -5.51 5.43
N ALA A 53 15.07 -4.53 4.74
CA ALA A 53 15.76 -3.40 4.19
C ALA A 53 15.81 -2.28 5.22
N TRP A 54 17.00 -1.75 5.48
CA TRP A 54 17.20 -0.66 6.43
C TRP A 54 18.20 0.36 5.87
N LEU A 55 17.89 1.64 6.05
CA LEU A 55 18.80 2.74 5.77
C LEU A 55 18.82 3.70 6.96
N PHE A 56 19.98 3.85 7.60
CA PHE A 56 20.19 4.83 8.69
C PHE A 56 19.21 4.62 9.84
N GLY A 57 19.03 3.36 10.26
CA GLY A 57 18.12 3.00 11.35
C GLY A 57 16.64 3.06 10.98
N VAL A 58 16.26 3.42 9.76
CA VAL A 58 14.88 3.41 9.28
C VAL A 58 14.61 2.13 8.49
N GLN A 59 13.63 1.36 8.92
CA GLN A 59 13.14 0.20 8.18
C GLN A 59 12.38 0.67 6.94
N LEU A 60 12.71 0.09 5.80
CA LEU A 60 12.00 0.34 4.56
C LEU A 60 10.88 -0.69 4.43
N GLU A 61 9.67 -0.20 4.18
CA GLU A 61 8.53 -1.07 3.85
C GLU A 61 8.70 -1.62 2.44
N THR A 62 8.59 -2.94 2.30
CA THR A 62 8.49 -3.58 0.98
C THR A 62 7.21 -3.11 0.30
N PRO A 63 7.27 -2.61 -0.95
CA PRO A 63 6.07 -2.32 -1.72
C PRO A 63 5.13 -3.51 -1.75
N ASP A 64 3.84 -3.20 -1.74
CA ASP A 64 2.83 -4.20 -2.03
C ASP A 64 3.16 -4.88 -3.38
N HIS A 65 3.17 -6.21 -3.37
CA HIS A 65 3.27 -7.06 -4.55
C HIS A 65 2.35 -8.29 -4.40
N ASP A 66 2.13 -9.02 -5.49
CA ASP A 66 1.52 -10.35 -5.42
C ASP A 66 2.34 -11.22 -4.44
N LEU A 67 1.70 -11.71 -3.38
CA LEU A 67 2.37 -12.50 -2.33
C LEU A 67 2.98 -13.79 -2.87
N ARG A 68 2.56 -14.25 -4.05
CA ARG A 68 3.17 -15.40 -4.75
C ARG A 68 4.56 -15.08 -5.30
N ASP A 69 4.90 -13.80 -5.44
CA ASP A 69 6.18 -13.31 -5.93
C ASP A 69 6.68 -12.14 -5.04
N PRO A 70 7.19 -12.43 -3.84
CA PRO A 70 7.61 -11.40 -2.89
C PRO A 70 8.83 -10.63 -3.42
N LEU A 71 8.80 -9.31 -3.26
CA LEU A 71 9.91 -8.45 -3.66
C LEU A 71 11.01 -8.41 -2.61
N SER A 72 12.25 -8.34 -3.07
CA SER A 72 13.44 -8.10 -2.24
C SER A 72 14.06 -6.75 -2.56
N PHE A 73 14.71 -6.14 -1.57
CA PHE A 73 15.39 -4.86 -1.77
C PHE A 73 16.71 -5.08 -2.52
N ALA A 74 16.80 -4.53 -3.72
CA ALA A 74 17.98 -4.63 -4.57
C ALA A 74 19.05 -3.58 -4.24
N GLY A 75 18.65 -2.54 -3.49
CA GLY A 75 19.52 -1.42 -3.14
C GLY A 75 18.99 -0.06 -3.59
N GLN A 76 19.83 0.95 -3.43
CA GLN A 76 19.56 2.34 -3.69
C GLN A 76 20.47 2.87 -4.80
N THR A 77 19.87 3.55 -5.78
CA THR A 77 20.61 4.28 -6.82
C THR A 77 21.33 5.51 -6.24
N LYS A 78 22.28 6.07 -6.98
CA LYS A 78 22.95 7.34 -6.60
C LYS A 78 21.99 8.52 -6.40
N SER A 79 20.83 8.51 -7.07
CA SER A 79 19.80 9.54 -6.91
C SER A 79 18.86 9.28 -5.73
N GLY A 80 19.13 8.27 -4.90
CA GLY A 80 18.33 7.93 -3.73
C GLY A 80 17.09 7.06 -4.00
N ARG A 81 16.86 6.64 -5.26
CA ARG A 81 15.74 5.75 -5.62
C ARG A 81 16.01 4.34 -5.12
N LEU A 82 15.06 3.78 -4.37
CA LEU A 82 15.03 2.42 -3.87
C LEU A 82 14.54 1.47 -4.97
N ILE A 83 15.20 0.34 -5.14
CA ILE A 83 14.92 -0.65 -6.18
C ILE A 83 14.45 -1.95 -5.52
N TRP A 84 13.37 -2.51 -6.05
CA TRP A 84 12.78 -3.76 -5.58
C TRP A 84 12.64 -4.72 -6.75
N HIS A 85 13.09 -5.95 -6.55
CA HIS A 85 13.12 -6.97 -7.60
C HIS A 85 12.40 -8.24 -7.19
N ASP A 86 11.91 -8.97 -8.18
CA ASP A 86 11.36 -10.32 -7.98
C ASP A 86 12.48 -11.36 -7.76
N GLN A 87 12.08 -12.61 -7.59
CA GLN A 87 13.01 -13.74 -7.40
C GLN A 87 13.93 -13.99 -8.61
N ARG A 88 13.57 -13.50 -9.80
CA ARG A 88 14.36 -13.64 -11.04
C ARG A 88 15.32 -12.47 -11.25
N GLY A 89 15.23 -11.43 -10.42
CA GLY A 89 16.06 -10.23 -10.52
C GLY A 89 15.46 -9.11 -11.38
N ALA A 90 14.24 -9.27 -11.91
CA ALA A 90 13.59 -8.20 -12.66
C ALA A 90 13.12 -7.11 -11.69
N ILE A 91 13.32 -5.84 -12.04
CA ILE A 91 12.87 -4.72 -11.22
C ILE A 91 11.36 -4.60 -11.36
N ARG A 92 10.64 -4.82 -10.25
CA ARG A 92 9.17 -4.81 -10.21
C ARG A 92 8.61 -3.55 -9.58
N ALA A 93 9.40 -2.89 -8.74
CA ALA A 93 9.00 -1.62 -8.15
C ALA A 93 10.19 -0.71 -7.88
N THR A 94 9.92 0.59 -7.89
CA THR A 94 10.86 1.60 -7.37
C THR A 94 10.18 2.56 -6.44
N THR A 95 10.87 2.98 -5.39
CA THR A 95 10.36 3.93 -4.40
C THR A 95 11.31 5.12 -4.28
N VAL A 96 10.75 6.33 -4.25
CA VAL A 96 11.50 7.55 -3.90
C VAL A 96 10.89 8.12 -2.64
N ILE A 97 11.74 8.47 -1.67
CA ILE A 97 11.33 9.11 -0.41
C ILE A 97 12.01 10.47 -0.36
N ASN A 98 11.24 11.52 -0.12
CA ASN A 98 11.79 12.87 0.05
C ASN A 98 11.99 13.23 1.52
N ALA A 99 12.64 14.36 1.79
CA ALA A 99 12.94 14.83 3.15
C ALA A 99 11.69 15.10 4.01
N ALA A 100 10.51 15.25 3.41
CA ALA A 100 9.24 15.41 4.13
C ALA A 100 8.58 14.07 4.46
N GLY A 101 9.27 12.95 4.24
CA GLY A 101 8.73 11.60 4.46
C GLY A 101 7.70 11.18 3.41
N VAL A 102 7.55 11.94 2.32
CA VAL A 102 6.63 11.57 1.24
C VAL A 102 7.29 10.48 0.40
N SER A 103 6.65 9.32 0.30
CA SER A 103 7.07 8.23 -0.57
C SER A 103 6.24 8.20 -1.85
N GLU A 104 6.87 7.89 -2.97
CA GLU A 104 6.21 7.56 -4.24
C GLU A 104 6.76 6.21 -4.73
N THR A 105 5.89 5.23 -4.87
CA THR A 105 6.21 3.90 -5.41
C THR A 105 5.57 3.72 -6.77
N ARG A 106 6.32 3.10 -7.68
CA ARG A 106 5.90 2.78 -9.07
C ARG A 106 6.17 1.32 -9.36
N TRP A 107 5.28 0.69 -10.13
CA TRP A 107 5.36 -0.72 -10.51
C TRP A 107 5.67 -0.90 -11.99
N PHE A 108 6.36 -1.99 -12.28
CA PHE A 108 6.85 -2.31 -13.61
C PHE A 108 6.66 -3.80 -13.90
N ASP A 109 6.49 -4.11 -15.18
CA ASP A 109 6.51 -5.47 -15.66
C ASP A 109 7.94 -6.04 -15.67
N ALA A 110 8.11 -7.28 -16.14
CA ALA A 110 9.41 -7.96 -16.10
C ALA A 110 10.40 -7.39 -17.12
N ASP A 111 9.90 -6.68 -18.13
CA ASP A 111 10.68 -6.00 -19.16
C ASP A 111 11.06 -4.58 -18.73
N GLY A 112 10.49 -4.09 -17.62
CA GLY A 112 10.76 -2.79 -17.03
C GLY A 112 9.80 -1.69 -17.50
N GLU A 113 8.73 -2.04 -18.20
CA GLU A 113 7.69 -1.10 -18.62
C GLU A 113 6.69 -0.86 -17.49
N PRO A 114 6.09 0.35 -17.38
CA PRO A 114 5.10 0.64 -16.35
C PRO A 114 3.91 -0.34 -16.40
N GLU A 115 3.54 -0.93 -15.27
CA GLU A 115 2.45 -1.90 -15.18
C GLU A 115 1.32 -1.40 -14.27
N GLU A 116 0.09 -1.77 -14.61
CA GLU A 116 -1.05 -1.67 -13.70
C GLU A 116 -0.85 -2.63 -12.52
N HIS A 117 -0.91 -2.08 -11.32
CA HIS A 117 -0.92 -2.85 -10.09
C HIS A 117 -2.08 -3.85 -10.10
N TRP A 118 -1.79 -5.11 -9.77
CA TRP A 118 -2.76 -6.22 -9.83
C TRP A 118 -3.99 -5.99 -8.94
N ARG A 119 -3.86 -5.11 -7.94
CA ARG A 119 -4.93 -4.58 -7.12
C ARG A 119 -5.16 -3.11 -7.44
N GLY A 120 -6.36 -2.77 -7.90
CA GLY A 120 -6.78 -1.39 -8.05
C GLY A 120 -6.33 -0.67 -9.32
N ASN A 121 -5.59 -1.35 -10.22
CA ASN A 121 -5.23 -0.89 -11.57
C ASN A 121 -4.53 0.48 -11.64
N TYR A 122 -3.86 0.89 -10.56
CA TYR A 122 -3.02 2.09 -10.51
C TYR A 122 -1.58 1.76 -10.90
N HIS A 123 -0.78 2.76 -11.25
CA HIS A 123 0.66 2.59 -11.55
C HIS A 123 1.54 3.23 -10.48
N VAL A 124 0.98 4.15 -9.69
CA VAL A 124 1.72 4.95 -8.71
C VAL A 124 0.94 5.03 -7.41
N ARG A 125 1.63 4.79 -6.29
CA ARG A 125 1.13 4.97 -4.93
C ARG A 125 1.99 6.01 -4.25
N ARG A 126 1.35 7.00 -3.65
CA ARG A 126 2.03 8.08 -2.94
C ARG A 126 1.55 8.14 -1.50
N VAL A 127 2.45 8.00 -0.54
CA VAL A 127 2.15 8.17 0.88
C VAL A 127 2.68 9.53 1.31
N LEU A 128 1.81 10.40 1.79
CA LEU A 128 2.17 11.71 2.29
C LEU A 128 2.66 11.61 3.74
N GLY A 129 3.45 12.59 4.20
CA GLY A 129 3.89 12.65 5.61
C GLY A 129 2.74 12.79 6.62
N THR A 130 1.52 13.09 6.17
CA THR A 130 0.29 13.09 6.98
C THR A 130 -0.32 11.70 7.18
N GLY A 131 0.17 10.69 6.46
CA GLY A 131 -0.45 9.35 6.38
C GLY A 131 -1.49 9.21 5.27
N GLU A 132 -1.88 10.29 4.59
CA GLU A 132 -2.78 10.23 3.43
C GLU A 132 -2.12 9.46 2.28
N VAL A 133 -2.85 8.53 1.69
CA VAL A 133 -2.38 7.71 0.57
C VAL A 133 -3.12 8.08 -0.70
N ARG A 134 -2.39 8.24 -1.81
CA ARG A 134 -2.96 8.55 -3.12
C ARG A 134 -2.54 7.53 -4.17
N TYR A 135 -3.49 7.15 -5.00
CA TYR A 135 -3.35 6.15 -6.04
C TYR A 135 -3.59 6.79 -7.40
N TYR A 136 -2.66 6.55 -8.33
CA TYR A 136 -2.71 7.16 -9.65
C TYR A 136 -2.52 6.13 -10.75
N LYS A 137 -3.33 6.26 -11.79
CA LYS A 137 -3.08 5.66 -13.10
C LYS A 137 -2.23 6.63 -13.91
N GLN A 138 -1.26 6.12 -14.65
CA GLN A 138 -0.45 6.94 -15.54
C GLN A 138 -0.52 6.37 -16.96
N PRO A 139 -1.46 6.86 -17.79
CA PRO A 139 -1.44 6.55 -19.22
C PRO A 139 -0.11 6.99 -19.84
N GLU A 140 0.36 6.25 -20.83
CA GLU A 140 1.62 6.52 -21.52
C GLU A 140 1.71 7.97 -22.02
N GLY A 141 2.84 8.62 -21.76
CA GLY A 141 3.08 10.02 -22.16
C GLY A 141 2.22 11.07 -21.43
N SER A 142 1.42 10.68 -20.44
CA SER A 142 0.52 11.59 -19.71
C SER A 142 0.94 11.82 -18.26
N LYS A 143 0.35 12.85 -17.64
CA LYS A 143 0.49 13.10 -16.20
C LYS A 143 -0.32 12.06 -15.42
N PRO A 144 0.15 11.63 -14.23
CA PRO A 144 -0.63 10.75 -13.36
C PRO A 144 -2.00 11.36 -13.00
N ILE A 145 -3.05 10.55 -13.08
CA ILE A 145 -4.43 10.90 -12.75
C ILE A 145 -4.93 10.03 -11.59
N LEU A 146 -5.71 10.59 -10.67
CA LEU A 146 -6.26 9.84 -9.54
C LEU A 146 -7.12 8.67 -10.05
N HIS A 147 -6.80 7.46 -9.60
CA HIS A 147 -7.47 6.25 -10.04
C HIS A 147 -7.29 5.16 -8.98
N ARG A 148 -8.38 4.48 -8.62
CA ARG A 148 -8.35 3.18 -7.97
C ARG A 148 -9.71 2.52 -8.13
N VAL A 149 -9.75 1.24 -8.50
CA VAL A 149 -11.01 0.48 -8.66
C VAL A 149 -11.37 -0.40 -7.46
N ASP A 150 -10.40 -0.73 -6.61
CA ASP A 150 -10.55 -1.60 -5.44
C ASP A 150 -10.52 -0.82 -4.11
N GLY A 151 -10.74 0.49 -4.15
CA GLY A 151 -10.69 1.39 -3.01
C GLY A 151 -10.74 2.85 -3.43
N PRO A 152 -10.71 3.79 -2.47
CA PRO A 152 -10.65 5.21 -2.78
C PRO A 152 -9.29 5.57 -3.40
N ALA A 153 -9.31 6.47 -4.38
CA ALA A 153 -8.09 6.97 -5.01
C ALA A 153 -7.31 7.94 -4.11
N VAL A 154 -7.97 8.54 -3.13
CA VAL A 154 -7.37 9.25 -2.00
C VAL A 154 -7.91 8.63 -0.72
N GLU A 155 -7.03 8.06 0.08
CA GLU A 155 -7.36 7.35 1.30
C GLU A 155 -6.88 8.14 2.52
N ASP A 156 -7.82 8.47 3.40
CA ASP A 156 -7.56 9.07 4.71
C ASP A 156 -7.91 8.02 5.78
N ALA A 157 -6.88 7.31 6.25
CA ALA A 157 -7.05 6.26 7.26
C ALA A 157 -7.53 6.82 8.62
N ALA A 158 -7.26 8.10 8.91
CA ALA A 158 -7.73 8.74 10.13
C ALA A 158 -9.21 9.14 10.04
N ASN A 159 -9.72 9.35 8.82
CA ASN A 159 -11.11 9.68 8.60
C ASN A 159 -11.60 9.18 7.23
N VAL A 160 -12.18 7.97 7.23
CA VAL A 160 -12.66 7.28 6.02
C VAL A 160 -13.69 8.11 5.24
N VAL A 161 -14.45 9.00 5.90
CA VAL A 161 -15.43 9.90 5.27
C VAL A 161 -14.76 10.94 4.37
N ARG A 162 -13.47 11.25 4.60
CA ARG A 162 -12.68 12.16 3.75
C ARG A 162 -12.07 11.47 2.53
N SER A 163 -12.12 10.14 2.47
CA SER A 163 -11.60 9.39 1.33
C SER A 163 -12.37 9.71 0.04
N VAL A 164 -11.64 9.87 -1.06
CA VAL A 164 -12.20 10.27 -2.36
C VAL A 164 -12.06 9.14 -3.37
N TRP A 165 -13.17 8.79 -4.00
CA TRP A 165 -13.24 7.77 -5.04
C TRP A 165 -13.09 8.40 -6.43
N CYS A 166 -12.08 7.96 -7.18
CA CYS A 166 -11.86 8.36 -8.57
C CYS A 166 -11.53 7.15 -9.43
N VAL A 167 -12.11 7.11 -10.63
CA VAL A 167 -11.78 6.14 -11.68
C VAL A 167 -11.41 6.93 -12.93
N ASP A 168 -10.22 6.66 -13.46
CA ASP A 168 -9.67 7.35 -14.64
C ASP A 168 -9.73 8.88 -14.54
N GLY A 169 -9.39 9.40 -13.36
CA GLY A 169 -9.39 10.84 -13.07
C GLY A 169 -10.76 11.44 -12.78
N ALA A 170 -11.86 10.73 -13.07
CA ALA A 170 -13.21 11.19 -12.79
C ALA A 170 -13.63 10.83 -11.36
N ARG A 171 -14.14 11.81 -10.60
CA ARG A 171 -14.76 11.55 -9.30
C ARG A 171 -16.02 10.71 -9.50
N VAL A 172 -16.13 9.64 -8.75
CA VAL A 172 -17.29 8.75 -8.73
C VAL A 172 -17.93 8.77 -7.35
N GLU A 173 -19.17 8.32 -7.25
CA GLU A 173 -19.88 8.26 -5.97
C GLU A 173 -19.22 7.25 -5.04
N GLY A 174 -18.79 7.73 -3.89
CA GLY A 174 -18.32 6.91 -2.79
C GLY A 174 -19.46 6.47 -1.86
N PRO A 175 -19.15 5.66 -0.84
CA PRO A 175 -20.11 5.18 0.15
C PRO A 175 -20.92 6.28 0.82
N LEU A 176 -20.27 7.38 1.23
CA LEU A 176 -20.96 8.49 1.88
C LEU A 176 -22.00 9.13 0.95
N GLU A 177 -21.64 9.41 -0.30
CA GLU A 177 -22.59 9.99 -1.26
C GLU A 177 -23.77 9.06 -1.54
N LEU A 178 -23.53 7.74 -1.58
CA LEU A 178 -24.59 6.73 -1.75
C LEU A 178 -25.53 6.68 -0.54
N LEU A 179 -24.99 6.75 0.68
CA LEU A 179 -25.77 6.83 1.92
C LEU A 179 -26.64 8.09 1.96
N ILE A 180 -26.05 9.25 1.66
CA ILE A 180 -26.80 10.52 1.60
C ILE A 180 -27.95 10.41 0.60
N LYS A 181 -27.70 9.87 -0.60
CA LYS A 181 -28.74 9.67 -1.62
C LYS A 181 -29.84 8.71 -1.15
N HIS A 182 -29.47 7.63 -0.47
CA HIS A 182 -30.43 6.69 0.10
C HIS A 182 -31.32 7.38 1.15
N THR A 183 -30.73 8.12 2.08
CA THR A 183 -31.46 8.85 3.13
C THR A 183 -32.41 9.89 2.56
N VAL A 184 -31.94 10.75 1.65
CA VAL A 184 -32.77 11.77 0.99
C VAL A 184 -33.95 11.12 0.25
N ARG A 185 -33.72 9.99 -0.45
CA ARG A 185 -34.78 9.26 -1.14
C ARG A 185 -35.82 8.70 -0.16
N ALA A 186 -35.39 8.15 0.97
CA ALA A 186 -36.27 7.62 2.00
C ALA A 186 -37.13 8.73 2.62
N GLU A 187 -36.52 9.87 2.96
CA GLU A 187 -37.22 11.04 3.49
C GLU A 187 -38.30 11.57 2.53
N GLN A 188 -37.96 11.69 1.24
CA GLN A 188 -38.92 12.10 0.21
C GLN A 188 -40.08 11.10 0.07
N ALA A 189 -39.79 9.80 0.14
CA ALA A 189 -40.84 8.78 0.10
C ALA A 189 -41.80 8.94 1.30
N MET A 190 -41.26 9.14 2.51
CA MET A 190 -42.06 9.38 3.71
C MET A 190 -42.92 10.65 3.61
N GLN A 191 -42.34 11.77 3.17
CA GLN A 191 -43.05 13.05 3.00
C GLN A 191 -44.23 12.93 2.02
N HIS A 192 -44.10 12.08 1.00
CA HIS A 192 -45.13 11.87 -0.01
C HIS A 192 -46.02 10.66 0.25
N GLY A 193 -45.91 9.99 1.41
CA GLY A 193 -46.68 8.79 1.76
C GLY A 193 -46.42 7.61 0.82
N ARG A 194 -45.25 7.55 0.19
CA ARG A 194 -44.82 6.47 -0.70
C ARG A 194 -44.03 5.41 0.07
N PRO A 195 -44.04 4.14 -0.37
CA PRO A 195 -43.17 3.12 0.21
C PRO A 195 -41.68 3.52 0.10
N ILE A 196 -40.92 3.29 1.17
CA ILE A 196 -39.47 3.46 1.16
C ILE A 196 -38.88 2.29 0.36
N VAL A 197 -38.27 2.61 -0.77
CA VAL A 197 -37.56 1.63 -1.62
C VAL A 197 -36.08 1.95 -1.60
N ARG A 198 -35.26 0.93 -1.32
CA ARG A 198 -33.79 1.06 -1.34
C ARG A 198 -33.32 1.66 -2.65
N LEU A 199 -32.24 2.45 -2.57
CA LEU A 199 -31.58 3.03 -3.72
C LEU A 199 -31.10 1.88 -4.63
N PRO A 200 -31.53 1.80 -5.90
CA PRO A 200 -30.99 0.80 -6.82
C PRO A 200 -29.52 1.11 -7.10
N LEU A 201 -28.65 0.13 -6.86
CA LEU A 201 -27.20 0.27 -7.03
C LEU A 201 -26.71 -0.53 -8.24
N THR A 202 -25.78 0.06 -8.98
CA THR A 202 -24.92 -0.63 -9.95
C THR A 202 -23.93 -1.55 -9.23
N ASP A 203 -23.37 -2.54 -9.93
CA ASP A 203 -22.40 -3.46 -9.32
C ASP A 203 -21.13 -2.74 -8.85
N ALA A 204 -20.71 -1.69 -9.57
CA ALA A 204 -19.59 -0.85 -9.14
C ALA A 204 -19.90 -0.16 -7.79
N GLN A 205 -21.10 0.41 -7.61
CA GLN A 205 -21.50 1.03 -6.35
C GLN A 205 -21.58 0.02 -5.20
N LYS A 206 -22.15 -1.17 -5.45
CA LYS A 206 -22.15 -2.27 -4.46
C LYS A 206 -20.73 -2.67 -4.07
N GLY A 207 -19.82 -2.75 -5.03
CA GLY A 207 -18.40 -3.03 -4.80
C GLY A 207 -17.76 -2.00 -3.86
N ARG A 208 -18.00 -0.71 -4.07
CA ARG A 208 -17.45 0.36 -3.20
C ARG A 208 -17.94 0.27 -1.76
N LEU A 209 -19.23 0.00 -1.57
CA LEU A 209 -19.80 -0.21 -0.23
C LEU A 209 -19.10 -1.40 0.47
N ARG A 210 -18.98 -2.54 -0.24
CA ARG A 210 -18.34 -3.74 0.29
C ARG A 210 -16.88 -3.51 0.67
N ILE A 211 -16.12 -2.88 -0.23
CA ILE A 211 -14.70 -2.56 0.00
C ILE A 211 -14.54 -1.68 1.25
N THR A 212 -15.41 -0.67 1.44
CA THR A 212 -15.35 0.16 2.65
C THR A 212 -15.58 -0.63 3.92
N VAL A 213 -16.55 -1.55 3.93
CA VAL A 213 -16.78 -2.44 5.08
C VAL A 213 -15.60 -3.39 5.31
N ILE A 214 -15.00 -3.94 4.25
CA ILE A 214 -13.83 -4.84 4.34
C ILE A 214 -12.63 -4.09 4.91
N SER A 215 -12.33 -2.90 4.39
CA SER A 215 -11.14 -2.15 4.77
C SER A 215 -11.29 -1.43 6.12
N HIS A 216 -12.52 -1.08 6.50
CA HIS A 216 -12.80 -0.25 7.68
C HIS A 216 -14.04 -0.73 8.45
N PRO A 217 -14.07 -2.00 8.92
CA PRO A 217 -15.27 -2.62 9.49
C PRO A 217 -15.78 -1.93 10.76
N ASP A 218 -14.88 -1.33 11.54
CA ASP A 218 -15.18 -0.75 12.85
C ASP A 218 -15.49 0.76 12.80
N THR A 219 -15.95 1.26 11.65
CA THR A 219 -16.26 2.69 11.47
C THR A 219 -17.76 2.97 11.51
N ASP A 220 -18.13 4.19 11.90
CA ASP A 220 -19.52 4.67 11.80
C ASP A 220 -20.04 4.55 10.36
N LEU A 221 -19.18 4.81 9.37
CA LEU A 221 -19.52 4.66 7.96
C LEU A 221 -19.89 3.20 7.62
N ALA A 222 -19.17 2.21 8.15
CA ALA A 222 -19.53 0.80 7.96
C ALA A 222 -20.84 0.43 8.67
N SER A 223 -21.08 0.99 9.85
CA SER A 223 -22.36 0.83 10.58
C SER A 223 -23.54 1.43 9.81
N ASP A 224 -23.37 2.61 9.22
CA ASP A 224 -24.39 3.25 8.38
C ASP A 224 -24.68 2.41 7.12
N ILE A 225 -23.64 1.80 6.52
CA ILE A 225 -23.80 0.85 5.42
C ILE A 225 -24.60 -0.37 5.87
N ALA A 226 -24.36 -0.91 7.07
CA ALA A 226 -25.13 -2.04 7.59
C ALA A 226 -26.64 -1.73 7.68
N ILE A 227 -26.99 -0.49 8.02
CA ILE A 227 -28.38 -0.05 8.15
C ILE A 227 -29.01 0.18 6.76
N ALA A 228 -28.35 0.92 5.88
CA ALA A 228 -28.91 1.33 4.60
C ALA A 228 -28.82 0.24 3.51
N PHE A 229 -27.74 -0.55 3.53
CA PHE A 229 -27.34 -1.52 2.52
C PHE A 229 -26.86 -2.84 3.17
N PRO A 230 -27.72 -3.53 3.95
CA PRO A 230 -27.32 -4.72 4.71
C PRO A 230 -26.85 -5.87 3.82
N ASP A 231 -27.37 -5.99 2.59
CA ASP A 231 -26.98 -7.05 1.66
C ASP A 231 -25.49 -6.90 1.27
N GLU A 232 -25.06 -5.66 1.01
CA GLU A 232 -23.66 -5.32 0.75
C GLU A 232 -22.78 -5.46 1.99
N TYR A 233 -23.28 -5.08 3.17
CA TYR A 233 -22.56 -5.28 4.43
C TYR A 233 -22.32 -6.77 4.74
N HIS A 234 -23.36 -7.60 4.62
CA HIS A 234 -23.23 -9.05 4.87
C HIS A 234 -22.31 -9.72 3.84
N ALA A 235 -22.43 -9.35 2.55
CA ALA A 235 -21.51 -9.86 1.52
C ALA A 235 -20.05 -9.49 1.82
N ALA A 236 -19.80 -8.30 2.38
CA ALA A 236 -18.47 -7.89 2.82
C ALA A 236 -17.96 -8.74 4.00
N LEU A 237 -18.79 -8.97 5.03
CA LEU A 237 -18.39 -9.79 6.18
C LEU A 237 -18.08 -11.24 5.81
N GLN A 238 -18.83 -11.82 4.87
CA GLN A 238 -18.54 -13.16 4.36
C GLN A 238 -17.15 -13.21 3.69
N ALA A 239 -16.81 -12.20 2.89
CA ALA A 239 -15.50 -12.11 2.26
C ALA A 239 -14.35 -11.97 3.27
N ILE A 240 -14.57 -11.33 4.43
CA ILE A 240 -13.56 -11.25 5.50
C ILE A 240 -13.31 -12.61 6.15
N GLN A 241 -14.36 -13.42 6.33
CA GLN A 241 -14.26 -14.74 7.00
C GLN A 241 -13.59 -15.82 6.15
N GLU A 242 -13.47 -15.60 4.84
CA GLU A 242 -12.86 -16.53 3.87
C GLU A 242 -11.35 -16.31 3.68
N VAL A 243 -10.78 -15.27 4.32
CA VAL A 243 -9.35 -14.91 4.28
C VAL A 243 -8.65 -15.40 5.54
#